data_AF-A0A338P6P3-F1
#
_entry.id   AF-A0A338P6P3-F1
#
_cell.length_a   1.000
_cell.length_b   1.000
_cell.length_c   1.000
_cell.angle_alpha   90.00
_cell.angle_beta   90.00
_cell.angle_gamma   90.00
#
_symmetry.space_group_name_H-M   'P 1'
#
loop_
_entity.id
_entity.type
_entity.pdbx_description
1 polymer ?
#
loop_
_entity_poly.entity_id
_entity_poly.type
_entity_poly.pdbx_seq_one_letter_code
_entity_poly.pdbx_strand_id
1 'polypeptide(L)'
;FLESLEDKLENEGERRPRPPPLWSTLLSTFMLFRDKRLCLLMFLPLYSGFQQEFLSGEYTKSYVTCALGIHFVGYVMICFSAMTALCSLLYGKISKYTGRAALYALGAAIHFSCVVVFLLWHPNTNQLPVFFVLSGLWGMSDAVWQTQNNEAGLQWMVCRVWVM
;
A
#
# COMPACT_ATOMS: atom_id res chain seq x y z
N PHE A 1 28.56 -30.55 -40.39
CA PHE A 1 28.73 -29.93 -39.06
C PHE A 1 27.83 -28.71 -38.90
N LEU A 2 27.72 -27.84 -39.92
CA LEU A 2 26.77 -26.72 -39.93
C LEU A 2 25.29 -27.17 -39.97
N GLU A 3 24.94 -28.18 -40.78
CA GLU A 3 23.57 -28.75 -40.80
C GLU A 3 23.10 -29.27 -39.42
N SER A 4 24.00 -29.86 -38.63
CA SER A 4 23.66 -30.36 -37.30
C SER A 4 23.45 -29.26 -36.25
N LEU A 5 23.94 -28.04 -36.50
CA LEU A 5 23.68 -26.88 -35.64
C LEU A 5 22.38 -26.17 -36.05
N GLU A 6 22.04 -26.16 -37.34
CA GLU A 6 20.77 -25.62 -37.84
C GLU A 6 19.58 -26.45 -37.33
N ASP A 7 19.64 -27.78 -37.42
CA ASP A 7 18.62 -28.68 -36.88
C ASP A 7 18.45 -28.56 -35.36
N LYS A 8 19.52 -28.21 -34.65
CA LYS A 8 19.51 -28.03 -33.19
C LYS A 8 18.97 -26.66 -32.79
N LEU A 9 19.23 -25.62 -33.59
CA LEU A 9 18.67 -24.28 -33.39
C LEU A 9 17.19 -24.22 -33.81
N GLU A 10 16.77 -24.96 -34.84
CA GLU A 10 15.36 -25.12 -35.19
C GLU A 10 14.60 -25.89 -34.08
N ASN A 11 15.16 -26.99 -33.57
CA ASN A 11 14.51 -27.74 -32.48
C ASN A 11 14.49 -26.99 -31.14
N GLU A 12 15.50 -26.18 -30.82
CA GLU A 12 15.53 -25.35 -29.60
C GLU A 12 14.70 -24.06 -29.76
N GLY A 13 14.56 -23.53 -30.98
CA GLY A 13 13.68 -22.41 -31.32
C GLY A 13 12.19 -22.77 -31.25
N GLU A 14 11.85 -23.99 -31.68
CA GLU A 14 10.50 -24.57 -31.63
C GLU A 14 10.07 -24.93 -30.19
N ARG A 15 11.04 -25.08 -29.26
CA ARG A 15 10.80 -25.32 -27.83
C ARG A 15 10.63 -24.06 -26.98
N ARG A 16 10.40 -22.89 -27.60
CA ARG A 16 9.82 -21.75 -26.88
C ARG A 16 8.37 -22.12 -26.54
N PRO A 17 7.96 -22.20 -25.27
CA PRO A 17 6.53 -22.31 -24.98
C PRO A 17 5.85 -21.11 -25.65
N ARG A 18 4.91 -21.37 -26.58
CA ARG A 18 4.06 -20.31 -27.16
C ARG A 18 3.55 -19.46 -25.99
N PRO A 19 3.69 -18.12 -26.03
CA PRO A 19 3.19 -17.29 -24.94
C PRO A 19 1.73 -17.69 -24.72
N PRO A 20 1.35 -18.06 -23.47
CA PRO A 20 0.01 -18.52 -23.20
C PRO A 20 -0.98 -17.48 -23.74
N PRO A 21 -2.07 -17.88 -24.42
CA PRO A 21 -3.05 -16.93 -24.92
C PRO A 21 -3.46 -15.98 -23.79
N LEU A 22 -3.65 -14.69 -24.08
CA LEU A 22 -3.99 -13.69 -23.06
C LEU A 22 -5.16 -14.15 -22.18
N TRP A 23 -6.14 -14.85 -22.77
CA TRP A 23 -7.22 -15.48 -22.03
C TRP A 23 -6.77 -16.54 -21.03
N SER A 24 -5.84 -17.45 -21.37
CA SER A 24 -5.38 -18.45 -20.39
C SER A 24 -4.56 -17.79 -19.27
N THR A 25 -3.82 -16.73 -19.56
CA THR A 25 -3.09 -15.93 -18.56
C THR A 25 -4.05 -15.15 -17.65
N LEU A 26 -5.10 -14.54 -18.22
CA LEU A 26 -6.18 -13.87 -17.48
C LEU A 26 -6.98 -14.86 -16.64
N LEU A 27 -7.33 -16.02 -17.20
CA LEU A 27 -8.05 -17.08 -16.49
C LEU A 27 -7.20 -17.65 -15.35
N SER A 28 -5.90 -17.79 -15.55
CA SER A 28 -4.96 -18.21 -14.50
C SER A 28 -4.88 -17.16 -13.39
N THR A 29 -4.87 -15.87 -13.74
CA THR A 29 -4.92 -14.77 -12.78
C THR A 29 -6.24 -14.74 -12.00
N PHE A 30 -7.37 -15.00 -12.68
CA PHE A 30 -8.69 -15.06 -12.06
C PHE A 30 -8.86 -16.29 -11.15
N MET A 31 -8.29 -17.42 -11.56
CA MET A 31 -8.19 -18.63 -10.75
C MET A 31 -7.33 -18.39 -9.50
N LEU A 32 -6.27 -17.59 -9.61
CA LEU A 32 -5.44 -17.16 -8.48
C LEU A 32 -6.22 -16.24 -7.52
N PHE A 33 -7.11 -15.40 -8.03
CA PHE A 33 -8.03 -14.60 -7.20
C PHE A 33 -9.06 -15.42 -6.41
N ARG A 34 -9.34 -16.65 -6.85
CA ARG A 34 -10.25 -17.57 -6.16
C ARG A 34 -9.66 -18.12 -4.86
N ASP A 35 -8.34 -18.01 -4.66
CA ASP A 35 -7.69 -18.36 -3.41
C ASP A 35 -8.03 -17.33 -2.33
N LYS A 36 -8.75 -17.76 -1.28
CA LYS A 36 -9.17 -16.89 -0.17
C LYS A 36 -8.00 -16.14 0.49
N ARG A 37 -6.81 -16.74 0.51
CA ARG A 37 -5.58 -16.15 1.06
C ARG A 37 -5.07 -14.99 0.18
N LEU A 38 -5.12 -15.14 -1.14
CA LEU A 38 -4.77 -14.09 -2.10
C LEU A 38 -5.80 -12.96 -2.09
N CYS A 39 -7.07 -13.30 -1.92
CA CYS A 39 -8.13 -12.32 -1.76
C CYS A 39 -7.89 -11.44 -0.52
N LEU A 40 -7.57 -12.03 0.65
CA LEU A 40 -7.20 -11.28 1.85
C LEU A 40 -5.96 -10.40 1.63
N LEU A 41 -4.94 -10.92 0.94
CA LEU A 41 -3.74 -10.15 0.59
C LEU A 41 -4.03 -8.99 -0.38
N MET A 42 -5.06 -9.09 -1.24
CA MET A 42 -5.50 -7.98 -2.09
C MET A 42 -6.36 -6.98 -1.32
N PHE A 43 -7.23 -7.44 -0.41
CA PHE A 43 -8.13 -6.58 0.34
C PHE A 43 -7.38 -5.55 1.21
N LEU A 44 -6.22 -5.92 1.76
CA LEU A 44 -5.41 -5.04 2.61
C LEU A 44 -4.85 -3.80 1.86
N PRO A 45 -4.16 -3.93 0.70
CA PRO A 45 -3.77 -2.81 -0.14
C PRO A 45 -4.95 -1.99 -0.68
N LEU A 46 -6.05 -2.65 -1.07
CA LEU A 46 -7.24 -1.94 -1.56
C LEU A 46 -7.83 -1.03 -0.47
N TYR A 47 -7.90 -1.54 0.76
CA TYR A 47 -8.35 -0.76 1.92
C TYR A 47 -7.44 0.45 2.18
N SER A 48 -6.11 0.26 2.13
CA SER A 48 -5.13 1.36 2.27
C SER A 48 -5.29 2.40 1.16
N GLY A 49 -5.49 1.96 -0.08
CA GLY A 49 -5.70 2.85 -1.22
C GLY A 49 -6.96 3.71 -1.06
N PHE A 50 -8.06 3.11 -0.59
CA PHE A 50 -9.28 3.85 -0.30
C PHE A 50 -9.07 4.93 0.77
N GLN A 51 -8.30 4.63 1.83
CA GLN A 51 -7.96 5.62 2.86
C GLN A 51 -7.10 6.76 2.29
N GLN A 52 -6.13 6.44 1.42
CA GLN A 52 -5.28 7.44 0.77
C GLN A 52 -6.08 8.34 -0.19
N GLU A 53 -7.06 7.77 -0.89
CA GLU A 53 -7.95 8.54 -1.77
C GLU A 53 -8.91 9.42 -0.98
N PHE A 54 -9.41 8.95 0.16
CA PHE A 54 -10.19 9.79 1.07
C PHE A 54 -9.39 11.01 1.55
N LEU A 55 -8.12 10.83 1.91
CA LEU A 55 -7.25 11.93 2.35
C LEU A 55 -6.93 12.91 1.20
N SER A 56 -6.59 12.38 0.02
CA SER A 56 -6.14 13.20 -1.12
C SER A 56 -7.30 13.86 -1.88
N GLY A 57 -8.46 13.21 -1.95
CA GLY A 57 -9.67 13.72 -2.57
C GLY A 57 -10.53 14.51 -1.59
N GLU A 58 -11.21 13.81 -0.70
CA GLU A 58 -12.27 14.39 0.13
C GLU A 58 -11.73 15.32 1.22
N TYR A 59 -10.72 14.90 1.98
CA TYR A 59 -10.15 15.74 3.05
C TYR A 59 -9.54 17.02 2.48
N THR A 60 -8.75 16.88 1.42
CA THR A 60 -8.06 18.01 0.79
C THR A 60 -9.04 18.98 0.13
N LYS A 61 -10.10 18.47 -0.52
CA LYS A 61 -11.12 19.31 -1.17
C LYS A 61 -12.05 19.97 -0.15
N SER A 62 -12.60 19.21 0.78
CA SER A 62 -13.67 19.66 1.67
C SER A 62 -13.16 20.41 2.91
N TYR A 63 -11.97 20.06 3.41
CA TYR A 63 -11.41 20.69 4.61
C TYR A 63 -10.29 21.67 4.27
N VAL A 64 -9.25 21.22 3.57
CA VAL A 64 -8.05 22.04 3.34
C VAL A 64 -8.35 23.18 2.37
N THR A 65 -8.97 22.90 1.23
CA THR A 65 -9.25 23.93 0.21
C THR A 65 -10.31 24.92 0.70
N CYS A 66 -11.32 24.46 1.45
CA CYS A 66 -12.37 25.33 1.98
C CYS A 66 -11.87 26.27 3.10
N ALA A 67 -11.01 25.80 4.00
CA ALA A 67 -10.54 26.58 5.14
C ALA A 67 -9.23 27.35 4.90
N LEU A 68 -8.28 26.75 4.18
CA LEU A 68 -6.92 27.29 3.99
C LEU A 68 -6.64 27.72 2.54
N GLY A 69 -7.40 27.19 1.57
CA GLY A 69 -7.20 27.45 0.14
C GLY A 69 -6.29 26.42 -0.55
N ILE A 70 -6.30 26.44 -1.89
CA ILE A 70 -5.68 25.41 -2.72
C ILE A 70 -4.14 25.36 -2.59
N HIS A 71 -3.50 26.47 -2.23
CA HIS A 71 -2.05 26.54 -2.07
C HIS A 71 -1.54 25.65 -0.93
N PHE A 72 -2.35 25.43 0.12
CA PHE A 72 -1.95 24.64 1.29
C PHE A 72 -2.05 23.12 1.07
N VAL A 73 -2.76 22.69 0.03
CA VAL A 73 -2.93 21.27 -0.32
C VAL A 73 -1.59 20.54 -0.48
N GLY A 74 -0.67 21.14 -1.25
CA GLY A 74 0.65 20.55 -1.49
C GLY A 74 1.46 20.40 -0.19
N TYR A 75 1.42 21.41 0.68
CA TYR A 75 2.15 21.37 1.96
C TYR A 75 1.63 20.29 2.90
N VAL A 76 0.31 20.10 2.96
CA VAL A 76 -0.32 19.04 3.77
C VAL A 76 0.08 17.65 3.25
N MET A 77 0.12 17.46 1.93
CA MET A 77 0.53 16.20 1.31
C MET A 77 2.03 15.92 1.48
N ILE A 78 2.88 16.95 1.45
CA ILE A 78 4.31 16.82 1.77
C ILE A 78 4.48 16.39 3.24
N CYS A 79 3.74 16.98 4.17
CA CYS A 79 3.77 16.59 5.58
C CYS A 79 3.35 15.13 5.77
N PHE A 80 2.25 14.71 5.13
CA PHE A 80 1.83 13.32 5.09
C PHE A 80 2.97 12.41 4.60
N SER A 81 3.55 12.72 3.44
CA SER A 81 4.58 11.90 2.81
C SER A 81 5.87 11.83 3.64
N ALA A 82 6.28 12.96 4.23
CA ALA A 82 7.46 13.04 5.10
C ALA A 82 7.28 12.20 6.36
N MET A 83 6.10 12.28 7.00
CA MET A 83 5.77 11.47 8.17
C MET A 83 5.70 9.99 7.81
N THR A 84 5.06 9.62 6.70
CA THR A 84 5.01 8.23 6.22
C THR A 84 6.42 7.67 6.00
N ALA A 85 7.31 8.42 5.36
CA ALA A 85 8.69 8.01 5.13
C ALA A 85 9.49 7.84 6.43
N LEU A 86 9.41 8.83 7.33
CA LEU A 86 10.09 8.79 8.62
C LEU A 86 9.61 7.60 9.46
N CYS A 87 8.29 7.43 9.58
CA CYS A 87 7.68 6.36 10.33
C CYS A 87 7.98 4.97 9.73
N SER A 88 8.07 4.84 8.41
CA SER A 88 8.46 3.57 7.76
C SER A 88 9.85 3.10 8.19
N LEU A 89 10.81 4.02 8.30
CA LEU A 89 12.16 3.71 8.78
C LEU A 89 12.16 3.30 10.26
N LEU A 90 11.37 3.98 11.08
CA LEU A 90 11.24 3.69 12.51
C LEU A 90 10.56 2.34 12.74
N TYR A 91 9.43 2.08 12.07
CA TYR A 91 8.68 0.85 12.24
C TYR A 91 9.44 -0.39 11.77
N GLY A 92 10.24 -0.30 10.70
CA GLY A 92 11.11 -1.42 10.29
C GLY A 92 12.19 -1.76 11.35
N LYS A 93 12.58 -0.80 12.20
CA LYS A 93 13.49 -1.05 13.33
C LYS A 93 12.72 -1.55 14.56
N ILE A 94 11.57 -0.96 14.85
CA ILE A 94 10.75 -1.25 16.03
C ILE A 94 10.03 -2.61 15.92
N SER A 95 9.65 -3.04 14.71
CA SER A 95 8.97 -4.32 14.48
C SER A 95 9.78 -5.52 14.99
N LYS A 96 11.11 -5.40 15.01
CA LYS A 96 12.03 -6.40 15.56
C LYS A 96 11.94 -6.58 17.08
N TYR A 97 11.46 -5.58 17.81
CA TYR A 97 11.43 -5.59 19.27
C TYR A 97 10.02 -5.75 19.85
N THR A 98 9.00 -5.12 19.25
CA THR A 98 7.65 -5.02 19.85
C THR A 98 6.64 -6.03 19.29
N GLY A 99 6.98 -6.68 18.17
CA GLY A 99 6.07 -7.58 17.47
C GLY A 99 5.02 -6.86 16.61
N ARG A 100 4.47 -7.58 15.64
CA ARG A 100 3.65 -7.02 14.55
C ARG A 100 2.25 -6.60 14.99
N ALA A 101 1.63 -7.35 15.89
CA ALA A 101 0.28 -7.09 16.37
C ALA A 101 0.19 -5.75 17.13
N ALA A 102 1.20 -5.40 17.92
CA ALA A 102 1.25 -4.14 18.64
C ALA A 102 1.34 -2.94 17.68
N LEU A 103 2.11 -3.04 16.60
CA LEU A 103 2.21 -1.99 15.58
C LEU A 103 0.88 -1.79 14.85
N TYR A 104 0.21 -2.88 14.44
CA TYR A 104 -1.12 -2.79 13.83
C TYR A 104 -2.15 -2.17 14.78
N ALA A 105 -2.14 -2.54 16.07
CA ALA A 105 -3.04 -1.95 17.06
C ALA A 105 -2.77 -0.45 17.23
N LEU A 106 -1.51 -0.02 17.26
CA LEU A 106 -1.13 1.38 17.36
C LEU A 106 -1.63 2.18 16.15
N GLY A 107 -1.34 1.72 14.93
CA GLY A 107 -1.82 2.43 13.74
C GLY A 107 -3.35 2.40 13.63
N ALA A 108 -4.02 1.31 14.01
CA ALA A 108 -5.49 1.25 14.04
C ALA A 108 -6.07 2.30 14.98
N ALA A 109 -5.48 2.44 16.18
CA ALA A 109 -5.90 3.43 17.16
C ALA A 109 -5.71 4.86 16.66
N ILE A 110 -4.55 5.17 16.05
CA ILE A 110 -4.27 6.49 15.46
C ILE A 110 -5.27 6.79 14.34
N HIS A 111 -5.45 5.85 13.41
CA HIS A 111 -6.36 6.01 12.28
C HIS A 111 -7.81 6.22 12.74
N PHE A 112 -8.29 5.37 13.66
CA PHE A 112 -9.64 5.50 14.22
C PHE A 112 -9.83 6.85 14.92
N SER A 113 -8.82 7.30 15.67
CA SER A 113 -8.84 8.62 16.31
C SER A 113 -8.95 9.74 15.28
N CYS A 114 -8.19 9.69 14.19
CA CYS A 114 -8.28 10.68 13.10
C CYS A 114 -9.67 10.69 12.45
N VAL A 115 -10.26 9.52 12.19
CA VAL A 115 -11.62 9.41 11.63
C VAL A 115 -12.66 10.02 12.57
N VAL A 116 -12.57 9.74 13.88
CA VAL A 116 -13.46 10.34 14.87
C VAL A 116 -13.31 11.86 14.90
N VAL A 117 -12.08 12.36 14.82
CA VAL A 117 -11.84 13.81 14.72
C VAL A 117 -12.46 14.37 13.45
N PHE A 118 -12.29 13.76 12.28
CA PHE A 118 -12.93 14.22 11.05
C PHE A 118 -14.47 14.22 11.12
N LEU A 119 -15.08 13.28 11.85
CA LEU A 119 -16.53 13.23 12.01
C LEU A 119 -17.07 14.31 12.96
N LEU A 120 -16.32 14.67 14.00
CA LEU A 120 -16.78 15.58 15.06
C LEU A 120 -16.28 17.02 14.90
N TRP A 121 -15.18 17.22 14.18
CA TRP A 121 -14.51 18.51 14.09
C TRP A 121 -15.05 19.35 12.94
N HIS A 122 -15.47 20.57 13.27
CA HIS A 122 -15.83 21.57 12.27
C HIS A 122 -14.59 22.38 11.88
N PRO A 123 -14.20 22.44 10.59
CA PRO A 123 -13.01 23.15 10.17
C PRO A 123 -13.13 24.65 10.50
N ASN A 124 -12.12 25.18 11.18
CA ASN A 124 -12.00 26.60 11.51
C ASN A 124 -10.63 27.11 11.01
N THR A 125 -10.63 28.28 10.38
CA THR A 125 -9.46 28.87 9.71
C THR A 125 -8.32 29.24 10.67
N ASN A 126 -8.61 29.45 11.96
CA ASN A 126 -7.60 29.77 12.98
C ASN A 126 -6.80 28.56 13.49
N GLN A 127 -7.13 27.33 13.05
CA GLN A 127 -6.51 26.09 13.54
C GLN A 127 -5.61 25.42 12.51
N LEU A 128 -4.80 26.22 11.81
CA LEU A 128 -3.85 25.75 10.79
C LEU A 128 -2.97 24.55 11.23
N PRO A 129 -2.44 24.48 12.47
CA PRO A 129 -1.65 23.34 12.92
C PRO A 129 -2.43 22.00 12.94
N VAL A 130 -3.74 22.03 13.18
CA VAL A 130 -4.57 20.83 13.27
C VAL A 130 -4.61 20.09 11.92
N PHE A 131 -4.64 20.83 10.81
CA PHE A 131 -4.63 20.24 9.48
C PHE A 131 -3.34 19.46 9.15
N PHE A 132 -2.19 19.95 9.63
CA PHE A 132 -0.89 19.28 9.46
C PHE A 132 -0.70 18.12 10.44
N VAL A 133 -1.18 18.26 11.68
CA VAL A 133 -1.13 17.18 12.66
C VAL A 133 -1.99 16.01 12.20
N LEU A 134 -3.21 16.26 11.72
CA LEU A 134 -4.10 15.21 11.22
C LEU A 134 -3.52 14.50 10.00
N SER A 135 -2.94 15.22 9.03
CA SER A 135 -2.29 14.58 7.88
C SER A 135 -1.04 13.80 8.27
N GLY A 136 -0.24 14.32 9.21
CA GLY A 136 0.93 13.63 9.73
C GLY A 136 0.60 12.35 10.50
N LEU A 137 -0.44 12.39 11.34
CA LEU A 137 -0.95 11.21 12.06
C LEU A 137 -1.54 10.18 11.09
N TRP A 138 -2.24 10.63 10.05
CA TRP A 138 -2.73 9.75 8.99
C TRP A 138 -1.57 9.06 8.27
N GLY A 139 -0.51 9.80 7.92
CA GLY A 139 0.71 9.25 7.30
C GLY A 139 1.47 8.28 8.20
N MET A 140 1.49 8.55 9.50
CA MET A 140 2.04 7.64 10.49
C MET A 140 1.30 6.30 10.51
N SER A 141 -0.04 6.31 10.49
CA SER A 141 -0.82 5.08 10.40
C SER A 141 -0.62 4.37 9.06
N ASP A 142 -0.60 5.10 7.94
CA ASP A 142 -0.39 4.53 6.61
C ASP A 142 0.97 3.80 6.53
N ALA A 143 2.01 4.37 7.12
CA ALA A 143 3.33 3.73 7.22
C ALA A 143 3.29 2.37 7.94
N VAL A 144 2.46 2.22 8.99
CA VAL A 144 2.28 0.93 9.66
C VAL A 144 1.68 -0.08 8.69
N TRP A 145 0.60 0.29 7.99
CA TRP A 145 -0.08 -0.60 7.05
C TRP A 145 0.87 -1.02 5.93
N GLN A 146 1.55 -0.07 5.28
CA GLN A 146 2.46 -0.37 4.19
C GLN A 146 3.65 -1.23 4.62
N THR A 147 4.31 -0.87 5.73
CA THR A 147 5.49 -1.61 6.23
C THR A 147 5.10 -3.03 6.63
N GLN A 148 4.01 -3.18 7.38
CA GLN A 148 3.61 -4.48 7.90
C GLN A 148 2.95 -5.38 6.85
N ASN A 149 2.23 -4.81 5.87
CA ASN A 149 1.66 -5.57 4.75
C ASN A 149 2.74 -6.05 3.79
N ASN A 150 3.74 -5.22 3.47
CA ASN A 150 4.86 -5.64 2.63
C ASN A 150 5.69 -6.73 3.30
N GLU A 151 5.96 -6.64 4.60
CA GLU A 151 6.59 -7.72 5.35
C GLU A 151 5.71 -8.99 5.38
N ALA A 152 4.37 -8.86 5.48
CA ALA A 152 3.46 -10.01 5.42
C ALA A 152 3.51 -10.72 4.06
N GLY A 153 3.45 -9.93 2.98
CA GLY A 153 3.48 -10.42 1.60
C GLY A 153 4.82 -11.05 1.26
N LEU A 154 5.93 -10.46 1.69
CA LEU A 154 7.28 -10.99 1.49
C LEU A 154 7.50 -12.28 2.27
N GLN A 155 7.09 -12.36 3.54
CA GLN A 155 7.16 -13.59 4.32
C GLN A 155 6.34 -14.71 3.65
N TRP A 156 5.16 -14.39 3.09
CA TRP A 156 4.33 -15.35 2.37
C TRP A 156 4.94 -15.83 1.05
N MET A 157 5.49 -14.91 0.25
CA MET A 157 6.20 -15.26 -0.99
C MET A 157 7.46 -16.07 -0.70
N VAL A 158 8.28 -15.66 0.26
CA VAL A 158 9.49 -16.38 0.67
C VAL A 158 9.14 -17.76 1.21
N CYS A 159 8.09 -17.88 2.05
CA CYS A 159 7.67 -19.16 2.60
C CYS A 159 7.06 -20.10 1.55
N ARG A 160 6.45 -19.61 0.45
CA ARG A 160 6.07 -20.46 -0.70
C ARG A 160 7.25 -20.79 -1.62
N VAL A 161 8.17 -19.85 -1.87
CA VAL A 161 9.34 -20.05 -2.75
C VAL A 161 10.39 -20.97 -2.09
N TRP A 162 10.44 -21.04 -0.76
CA TRP A 162 11.31 -21.98 -0.02
C TRP A 162 10.63 -23.31 0.35
N VAL A 163 9.32 -23.45 0.17
CA VAL A 163 8.55 -24.69 0.42
C VAL A 163 8.11 -25.36 -0.90
N MET A 164 8.52 -24.82 -2.05
CA MET A 164 8.47 -25.48 -3.36
C MET A 164 9.89 -25.78 -3.82
#